data_AF-A0A535C210-F1
#
_entry.id   AF-A0A535C210-F1
#
_cell.length_a   1.000
_cell.length_b   1.000
_cell.length_c   1.000
_cell.angle_alpha   90.00
_cell.angle_beta   90.00
_cell.angle_gamma   90.00
#
_symmetry.space_group_name_H-M   'P 1'
#
loop_
_entity.id
_entity.type
_entity.pdbx_description
1 polymer ?
#
loop_
_entity_poly.entity_id
_entity_poly.type
_entity_poly.pdbx_seq_one_letter_code
_entity_poly.pdbx_strand_id
1 'polypeptide(L)'
;MGNASNDRLIRFLLAIATTLLVTIGADIQVDAISSHGGVIVHEKSATFPTFFVRDVVVSNTDRHLQNTDTFRNSEPGIAINPLHPNQIVISAFSGAWALADGSPSNSPLWYSKSGGAVWTKVFSIPAPNNVPGVAASPCDQTFDYDRDGNLYGTFLVAPGSPGDCSKLRSTVEEDELGAAIYSGATADPADPAAWKWFLGEGGTAQPSTPPTSPDQPWLIAAPDAGDLASDKIYVAYQAGECEGVDRSIDLRVAAAAATVPPNFPLDEHAGCSNPGPNPGHRAAADPRTGAVYTLYGNPISPCATPELLGGIELEYRLNRSTDGGRTWTFGNQPLGTVVAQACSDQSRDYSFGVPEPGNPAGGVNLLKGGIHALAVDPQEGAVYVVYGVFDDDAERDQLKIVRVTSDGGNVEIGGPVLVSNPADRQAALPAVAVTENGTVGVLYDTADGLVDDSDVPTFSAHLAVSRDQGKTFSDAVILHFRSPVPSDAEARILGDYQQLKAVGNTFYGVFSGNGHDLPVPFNRRTEAIDPIFFKTTVR
;
A
#
# COMPACT_ATOMS: atom_id res chain seq x y z
N MET A 1 64.86 0.75 24.73
CA MET A 1 64.21 -0.58 24.66
C MET A 1 62.78 -0.47 25.15
N GLY A 2 61.82 -0.09 24.29
CA GLY A 2 60.42 0.02 24.72
C GLY A 2 59.55 0.63 23.65
N ASN A 3 59.23 -0.13 22.60
CA ASN A 3 58.10 0.17 21.70
C ASN A 3 57.74 -1.01 20.78
N ALA A 4 58.63 -1.99 20.59
CA ALA A 4 58.35 -3.16 19.74
C ALA A 4 57.46 -4.23 20.40
N SER A 5 57.38 -4.31 21.74
CA SER A 5 56.54 -5.31 22.42
C SER A 5 55.07 -4.92 22.51
N ASN A 6 54.77 -3.61 22.63
CA ASN A 6 53.39 -3.12 22.68
C ASN A 6 52.68 -3.26 21.33
N ASP A 7 53.39 -3.04 20.22
CA ASP A 7 52.83 -3.15 18.88
C ASP A 7 52.50 -4.62 18.52
N ARG A 8 53.28 -5.59 19.02
CA ARG A 8 52.96 -7.02 18.89
C ARG A 8 51.80 -7.47 19.76
N LEU A 9 51.68 -6.94 20.98
CA LEU A 9 50.57 -7.25 21.89
C LEU A 9 49.24 -6.68 21.36
N ILE A 10 49.26 -5.46 20.82
CA ILE A 10 48.11 -4.81 20.17
C ILE A 10 47.64 -5.62 18.96
N ARG A 11 48.57 -6.03 18.07
CA ARG A 11 48.21 -6.84 16.90
C ARG A 11 47.70 -8.24 17.26
N PHE A 12 48.20 -8.83 18.35
CA PHE A 12 47.72 -10.13 18.83
C PHE A 12 46.32 -10.04 19.45
N LEU A 13 46.03 -8.98 20.21
CA LEU A 13 44.70 -8.70 20.76
C LEU A 13 43.68 -8.35 19.65
N LEU A 14 44.10 -7.60 18.62
CA LEU A 14 43.27 -7.35 17.43
C LEU A 14 42.91 -8.66 16.73
N ALA A 15 43.90 -9.54 16.50
CA ALA A 15 43.67 -10.82 15.83
C ALA A 15 42.72 -11.75 16.62
N ILE A 16 42.83 -11.78 17.94
CA ILE A 16 41.91 -12.56 18.80
C ILE A 16 40.50 -11.97 18.77
N ALA A 17 40.35 -10.65 18.87
CA ALA A 17 39.05 -9.98 18.79
C ALA A 17 38.38 -10.24 17.43
N THR A 18 39.09 -10.05 16.33
CA THR A 18 38.57 -10.34 14.98
C THR A 18 38.17 -11.81 14.81
N THR A 19 38.94 -12.75 15.37
CA THR A 19 38.63 -14.19 15.27
C THR A 19 37.41 -14.58 16.12
N LEU A 20 37.20 -13.97 17.28
CA LEU A 20 36.06 -14.24 18.16
C LEU A 20 34.76 -13.60 17.63
N LEU A 21 34.85 -12.44 16.94
CA LEU A 21 33.73 -11.70 16.36
C LEU A 21 33.25 -12.26 15.00
N VAL A 22 34.13 -12.89 14.21
CA VAL A 22 33.75 -13.59 12.96
C VAL A 22 32.87 -14.82 13.25
N THR A 23 32.98 -15.44 14.42
CA THR A 23 32.14 -16.57 14.85
C THR A 23 30.68 -16.22 15.18
N ILE A 24 30.33 -14.92 15.29
CA ILE A 24 28.97 -14.43 15.59
C ILE A 24 28.30 -13.70 14.41
N GLY A 25 28.88 -13.77 13.20
CA GLY A 25 28.22 -13.30 11.98
C GLY A 25 28.12 -11.79 11.80
N ALA A 26 28.77 -10.98 12.64
CA ALA A 26 28.77 -9.53 12.53
C ALA A 26 29.98 -9.05 11.69
N ASP A 27 29.70 -8.31 10.61
CA ASP A 27 30.72 -7.72 9.73
C ASP A 27 31.22 -6.39 10.34
N ILE A 28 32.25 -6.48 11.18
CA ILE A 28 32.74 -5.38 12.04
C ILE A 28 34.15 -4.94 11.62
N GLN A 29 34.38 -3.63 11.49
CA GLN A 29 35.72 -3.04 11.32
C GLN A 29 36.24 -2.49 12.65
N VAL A 30 37.48 -2.83 13.03
CA VAL A 30 38.14 -2.33 14.25
C VAL A 30 39.11 -1.21 13.90
N ASP A 31 38.74 0.05 14.16
CA ASP A 31 39.51 1.21 13.70
C ASP A 31 40.52 1.76 14.73
N ALA A 32 40.27 1.59 16.05
CA ALA A 32 41.23 2.03 17.08
C ALA A 32 41.00 1.36 18.46
N ILE A 33 42.07 1.26 19.25
CA ILE A 33 42.03 0.95 20.69
C ILE A 33 42.27 2.25 21.46
N SER A 34 41.36 2.60 22.37
CA SER A 34 41.52 3.74 23.28
C SER A 34 42.74 3.55 24.20
N SER A 35 43.40 4.65 24.58
CA SER A 35 44.52 4.64 25.54
C SER A 35 44.18 4.05 26.93
N HIS A 36 42.90 3.76 27.18
CA HIS A 36 42.39 3.13 28.40
C HIS A 36 41.91 1.67 28.19
N GLY A 37 42.28 1.02 27.08
CA GLY A 37 41.98 -0.41 26.84
C GLY A 37 40.56 -0.72 26.37
N GLY A 38 39.76 0.28 26.03
CA GLY A 38 38.46 0.09 25.38
C GLY A 38 38.61 -0.09 23.86
N VAL A 39 38.00 -1.14 23.31
CA VAL A 39 37.83 -1.30 21.86
C VAL A 39 36.64 -0.45 21.43
N ILE A 40 36.87 0.54 20.56
CA ILE A 40 35.76 1.25 19.91
C ILE A 40 35.37 0.40 18.71
N VAL A 41 34.20 -0.23 18.82
CA VAL A 41 33.59 -1.01 17.75
C VAL A 41 32.50 -0.13 17.15
N HIS A 42 32.65 0.28 15.90
CA HIS A 42 31.49 0.70 15.12
C HIS A 42 30.96 -0.56 14.45
N GLU A 43 29.73 -0.95 14.76
CA GLU A 43 28.99 -1.77 13.80
C GLU A 43 29.06 -1.02 12.48
N LYS A 44 29.47 -1.73 11.42
CA LYS A 44 29.17 -1.28 10.07
C LYS A 44 27.66 -1.45 9.94
N SER A 45 26.90 -0.50 10.50
CA SER A 45 25.48 -0.38 10.23
C SER A 45 25.37 -0.51 8.72
N ALA A 46 24.66 -1.55 8.26
CA ALA A 46 24.32 -1.64 6.86
C ALA A 46 23.64 -0.31 6.54
N THR A 47 24.35 0.60 5.87
CA THR A 47 23.87 1.96 5.69
C THR A 47 22.52 1.85 5.02
N PHE A 48 21.48 2.35 5.69
CA PHE A 48 20.14 2.28 5.17
C PHE A 48 20.14 2.86 3.75
N PRO A 49 19.44 2.23 2.78
CA PRO A 49 19.41 2.70 1.41
C PRO A 49 19.05 4.19 1.33
N THR A 50 19.79 4.96 0.51
CA THR A 50 19.44 6.36 0.27
C THR A 50 18.15 6.46 -0.55
N PHE A 51 17.17 7.20 -0.06
CA PHE A 51 15.93 7.44 -0.79
C PHE A 51 16.09 8.49 -1.89
N PHE A 52 15.50 8.20 -3.05
CA PHE A 52 15.14 9.22 -4.03
C PHE A 52 13.68 9.61 -3.78
N VAL A 53 13.40 10.86 -3.44
CA VAL A 53 12.05 11.34 -3.08
C VAL A 53 11.63 12.52 -3.95
N ARG A 54 10.39 12.55 -4.43
CA ARG A 54 9.81 13.63 -5.24
C ARG A 54 8.33 13.82 -4.94
N ASP A 55 7.94 15.07 -4.72
CA ASP A 55 6.55 15.52 -4.86
C ASP A 55 6.19 15.53 -6.35
N VAL A 56 5.14 14.80 -6.74
CA VAL A 56 4.70 14.65 -8.15
C VAL A 56 4.05 15.92 -8.72
N VAL A 57 3.52 16.79 -7.86
CA VAL A 57 2.89 18.07 -8.22
C VAL A 57 3.95 19.13 -8.47
N VAL A 58 5.00 19.18 -7.62
CA VAL A 58 6.11 20.13 -7.76
C VAL A 58 7.08 19.69 -8.85
N SER A 59 7.42 18.40 -8.89
CA SER A 59 8.38 17.83 -9.85
C SER A 59 7.70 17.51 -11.17
N ASN A 60 6.96 18.48 -11.72
CA ASN A 60 6.08 18.29 -12.85
C ASN A 60 6.51 19.09 -14.08
N THR A 61 6.13 18.60 -15.27
CA THR A 61 6.28 19.32 -16.53
C THR A 61 5.52 20.65 -16.53
N ASP A 62 4.39 20.73 -15.83
CA ASP A 62 3.72 21.99 -15.54
C ASP A 62 4.14 22.51 -14.16
N ARG A 63 5.04 23.50 -14.17
CA ARG A 63 5.57 24.11 -12.93
C ARG A 63 4.55 24.99 -12.20
N HIS A 64 3.41 25.30 -12.81
CA HIS A 64 2.37 26.09 -12.15
C HIS A 64 1.51 25.25 -11.21
N LEU A 65 1.45 23.93 -11.39
CA LEU A 65 0.64 23.01 -10.57
C LEU A 65 0.91 23.15 -9.06
N GLN A 66 2.16 23.38 -8.66
CA GLN A 66 2.51 23.61 -7.25
C GLN A 66 1.68 24.72 -6.58
N ASN A 67 1.12 25.67 -7.36
CA ASN A 67 0.28 26.77 -6.88
C ASN A 67 -1.21 26.63 -7.25
N THR A 68 -1.58 25.73 -8.16
CA THR A 68 -2.94 25.65 -8.73
C THR A 68 -3.63 24.32 -8.53
N ASP A 69 -2.91 23.27 -8.15
CA ASP A 69 -3.51 21.98 -7.84
C ASP A 69 -4.21 22.05 -6.48
N THR A 70 -5.52 21.77 -6.47
CA THR A 70 -6.41 21.86 -5.29
C THR A 70 -7.17 20.57 -5.05
N PHE A 71 -6.67 19.44 -5.58
CA PHE A 71 -7.33 18.15 -5.43
C PHE A 71 -6.93 17.47 -4.11
N ARG A 72 -7.69 16.46 -3.68
CA ARG A 72 -7.41 15.73 -2.43
C ARG A 72 -6.08 14.99 -2.50
N ASN A 73 -5.75 14.43 -3.66
CA ASN A 73 -4.45 13.79 -3.94
C ASN A 73 -4.05 12.66 -3.00
N SER A 74 -4.98 12.18 -2.19
CA SER A 74 -4.82 11.08 -1.24
C SER A 74 -5.04 9.72 -1.93
N GLU A 75 -4.84 8.65 -1.16
CA GLU A 75 -5.02 7.25 -1.58
C GLU A 75 -4.20 6.87 -2.81
N PRO A 76 -2.87 7.13 -2.79
CA PRO A 76 -2.10 6.95 -3.98
C PRO A 76 -1.78 5.47 -4.26
N GLY A 77 -1.97 5.06 -5.50
CA GLY A 77 -1.53 3.77 -6.06
C GLY A 77 -0.36 3.95 -7.02
N ILE A 78 0.46 2.91 -7.22
CA ILE A 78 1.62 2.97 -8.13
C ILE A 78 1.74 1.71 -8.99
N ALA A 79 2.02 1.93 -10.28
CA ALA A 79 2.32 0.89 -11.26
C ALA A 79 3.62 1.23 -12.00
N ILE A 80 4.50 0.23 -12.15
CA ILE A 80 5.80 0.37 -12.82
C ILE A 80 5.79 -0.56 -14.03
N ASN A 81 6.10 -0.02 -15.21
CA ASN A 81 6.19 -0.86 -16.41
C ASN A 81 7.39 -1.81 -16.28
N PRO A 82 7.20 -3.14 -16.27
CA PRO A 82 8.28 -4.10 -16.07
C PRO A 82 9.29 -4.12 -17.22
N LEU A 83 8.86 -3.78 -18.44
CA LEU A 83 9.75 -3.68 -19.61
C LEU A 83 10.55 -2.38 -19.64
N HIS A 84 9.98 -1.32 -19.05
CA HIS A 84 10.56 0.02 -19.03
C HIS A 84 10.36 0.70 -17.68
N PRO A 85 11.15 0.38 -16.63
CA PRO A 85 10.95 0.91 -15.27
C PRO A 85 11.08 2.44 -15.12
N ASN A 86 11.45 3.14 -16.18
CA ASN A 86 11.36 4.59 -16.25
C ASN A 86 9.94 5.11 -16.48
N GLN A 87 9.04 4.25 -16.95
CA GLN A 87 7.62 4.50 -17.14
C GLN A 87 6.87 4.09 -15.87
N ILE A 88 6.36 5.07 -15.15
CA ILE A 88 5.70 4.89 -13.86
C ILE A 88 4.39 5.66 -13.88
N VAL A 89 3.31 5.02 -13.45
CA VAL A 89 1.99 5.62 -13.27
C VAL A 89 1.67 5.68 -11.79
N ILE A 90 1.19 6.82 -11.33
CA ILE A 90 0.58 6.99 -10.01
C ILE A 90 -0.87 7.41 -10.20
N SER A 91 -1.77 6.72 -9.50
CA SER A 91 -3.14 7.17 -9.28
C SER A 91 -3.25 7.83 -7.92
N ALA A 92 -4.22 8.72 -7.79
CA ALA A 92 -4.65 9.33 -6.55
C ALA A 92 -5.98 10.05 -6.83
N PHE A 93 -6.61 10.61 -5.81
CA PHE A 93 -7.78 11.48 -5.96
C PHE A 93 -7.42 12.87 -6.51
N SER A 94 -6.86 12.87 -7.72
CA SER A 94 -6.28 14.03 -8.39
C SER A 94 -7.17 14.65 -9.47
N GLY A 95 -8.38 14.13 -9.68
CA GLY A 95 -9.35 14.65 -10.64
C GLY A 95 -10.54 13.74 -10.86
N ALA A 96 -11.39 14.10 -11.82
CA ALA A 96 -12.62 13.38 -12.16
C ALA A 96 -12.88 13.42 -13.68
N TRP A 97 -13.88 12.67 -14.14
CA TRP A 97 -14.38 12.68 -15.52
C TRP A 97 -15.27 13.89 -15.86
N ALA A 98 -15.28 14.92 -15.01
CA ALA A 98 -15.86 16.21 -15.29
C ALA A 98 -15.04 17.34 -14.67
N LEU A 99 -15.08 18.51 -15.30
CA LEU A 99 -14.53 19.75 -14.75
C LEU A 99 -15.45 20.29 -13.65
N ALA A 100 -14.96 21.29 -12.91
CA ALA A 100 -15.71 21.92 -11.82
C ALA A 100 -17.02 22.59 -12.28
N ASP A 101 -17.13 22.97 -13.56
CA ASP A 101 -18.34 23.51 -14.18
C ASP A 101 -19.32 22.43 -14.68
N GLY A 102 -19.01 21.16 -14.46
CA GLY A 102 -19.80 20.00 -14.87
C GLY A 102 -19.58 19.57 -16.33
N SER A 103 -18.72 20.24 -17.09
CA SER A 103 -18.40 19.80 -18.46
C SER A 103 -17.58 18.50 -18.46
N PRO A 104 -17.79 17.58 -19.43
CA PRO A 104 -17.05 16.32 -19.47
C PRO A 104 -15.54 16.52 -19.61
N SER A 105 -14.76 15.66 -18.94
CA SER A 105 -13.30 15.61 -19.01
C SER A 105 -12.83 14.15 -18.96
N ASN A 106 -11.55 13.94 -19.27
CA ASN A 106 -10.86 12.72 -18.86
C ASN A 106 -10.43 12.85 -17.39
N SER A 107 -10.31 11.72 -16.70
CA SER A 107 -9.69 11.67 -15.38
C SER A 107 -8.17 11.66 -15.52
N PRO A 108 -7.42 12.30 -14.60
CA PRO A 108 -5.98 12.34 -14.67
C PRO A 108 -5.32 11.11 -14.04
N LEU A 109 -4.12 10.80 -14.54
CA LEU A 109 -3.10 10.03 -13.84
C LEU A 109 -1.79 10.84 -13.80
N TRP A 110 -0.89 10.49 -12.90
CA TRP A 110 0.47 11.03 -12.88
C TRP A 110 1.39 10.07 -13.64
N TYR A 111 2.06 10.54 -14.68
CA TYR A 111 2.93 9.70 -15.50
C TYR A 111 4.35 10.22 -15.53
N SER A 112 5.33 9.36 -15.24
CA SER A 112 6.75 9.64 -15.44
C SER A 112 7.29 8.80 -16.58
N LYS A 113 8.16 9.38 -17.41
CA LYS A 113 9.03 8.66 -18.38
C LYS A 113 10.52 8.67 -17.97
N SER A 114 10.80 9.11 -16.75
CA SER A 114 12.16 9.36 -16.23
C SER A 114 12.47 8.57 -14.95
N GLY A 115 11.66 7.56 -14.64
CA GLY A 115 11.77 6.78 -13.41
C GLY A 115 11.47 7.61 -12.17
N GLY A 116 10.52 8.54 -12.28
CA GLY A 116 10.04 9.40 -11.19
C GLY A 116 10.79 10.72 -10.99
N ALA A 117 11.74 11.08 -11.87
CA ALA A 117 12.47 12.35 -11.75
C ALA A 117 11.64 13.58 -12.13
N VAL A 118 10.81 13.45 -13.17
CA VAL A 118 9.83 14.44 -13.63
C VAL A 118 8.53 13.71 -13.94
N TRP A 119 7.42 14.34 -13.60
CA TRP A 119 6.06 13.85 -13.77
C TRP A 119 5.25 14.74 -14.71
N THR A 120 4.17 14.20 -15.26
CA THR A 120 3.14 14.97 -15.95
C THR A 120 1.79 14.54 -15.41
N LYS A 121 0.93 15.50 -15.04
CA LYS A 121 -0.48 15.22 -14.78
C LYS A 121 -1.18 15.08 -16.13
N VAL A 122 -1.51 13.85 -16.54
CA VAL A 122 -2.10 13.59 -17.85
C VAL A 122 -3.57 13.26 -17.70
N PHE A 123 -4.44 14.10 -18.27
CA PHE A 123 -5.88 13.88 -18.37
C PHE A 123 -6.19 12.91 -19.52
N SER A 124 -5.83 11.64 -19.34
CA SER A 124 -5.87 10.62 -20.39
C SER A 124 -6.89 9.52 -20.18
N ILE A 125 -7.48 9.34 -19.00
CA ILE A 125 -8.43 8.25 -18.77
C ILE A 125 -9.83 8.71 -19.19
N PRO A 126 -10.39 8.29 -20.34
CA PRO A 126 -11.75 8.65 -20.70
C PRO A 126 -12.75 7.98 -19.76
N ALA A 127 -13.94 8.56 -19.59
CA ALA A 127 -15.00 7.89 -18.85
C ALA A 127 -15.41 6.57 -19.55
N PRO A 128 -15.85 5.53 -18.80
CA PRO A 128 -16.44 4.33 -19.39
C PRO A 128 -17.57 4.68 -20.37
N ASN A 129 -17.51 4.10 -21.57
CA ASN A 129 -18.39 4.45 -22.68
C ASN A 129 -19.89 4.35 -22.31
N ASN A 130 -20.64 5.43 -22.54
CA ASN A 130 -22.09 5.49 -22.37
C ASN A 130 -22.60 5.09 -20.97
N VAL A 131 -21.74 5.15 -19.93
CA VAL A 131 -22.15 4.90 -18.55
C VAL A 131 -22.65 6.21 -17.93
N PRO A 132 -23.90 6.27 -17.44
CA PRO A 132 -24.43 7.48 -16.80
C PRO A 132 -23.81 7.69 -15.41
N GLY A 133 -23.83 8.92 -14.90
CA GLY A 133 -23.43 9.22 -13.52
C GLY A 133 -21.92 9.23 -13.24
N VAL A 134 -21.09 9.06 -14.26
CA VAL A 134 -19.62 8.97 -14.12
C VAL A 134 -18.92 10.29 -13.76
N ALA A 135 -19.61 11.43 -13.81
CA ALA A 135 -18.97 12.75 -13.69
C ALA A 135 -18.22 12.97 -12.36
N ALA A 136 -18.68 12.35 -11.27
CA ALA A 136 -18.06 12.43 -9.94
C ALA A 136 -16.78 11.59 -9.79
N SER A 137 -16.68 10.56 -10.62
CA SER A 137 -15.73 9.46 -10.58
C SER A 137 -14.51 9.73 -11.49
N PRO A 138 -13.41 8.94 -11.41
CA PRO A 138 -13.23 7.75 -10.57
C PRO A 138 -13.06 8.06 -9.09
N CYS A 139 -13.65 7.19 -8.27
CA CYS A 139 -13.35 7.09 -6.84
C CYS A 139 -12.14 6.16 -6.70
N ASP A 140 -12.19 5.16 -5.83
CA ASP A 140 -11.10 4.19 -5.66
C ASP A 140 -10.57 3.64 -6.97
N GLN A 141 -9.24 3.60 -7.06
CA GLN A 141 -8.57 3.31 -8.31
C GLN A 141 -7.19 2.73 -8.09
N THR A 142 -6.95 1.58 -8.72
CA THR A 142 -5.67 0.89 -8.69
C THR A 142 -5.24 0.49 -10.09
N PHE A 143 -3.93 0.42 -10.29
CA PHE A 143 -3.31 0.20 -11.59
C PHE A 143 -2.21 -0.85 -11.48
N ASP A 144 -1.97 -1.58 -12.57
CA ASP A 144 -0.83 -2.47 -12.70
C ASP A 144 -0.47 -2.67 -14.17
N TYR A 145 0.78 -3.06 -14.43
CA TYR A 145 1.24 -3.41 -15.77
C TYR A 145 1.31 -4.93 -15.93
N ASP A 146 0.90 -5.42 -17.10
CA ASP A 146 1.22 -6.79 -17.50
C ASP A 146 2.69 -6.92 -17.96
N ARG A 147 3.11 -8.15 -18.27
CA ARG A 147 4.46 -8.44 -18.78
C ARG A 147 4.78 -7.80 -20.12
N ASP A 148 3.75 -7.46 -20.91
CA ASP A 148 3.86 -6.88 -22.25
C ASP A 148 3.91 -5.34 -22.20
N GLY A 149 3.79 -4.76 -21.00
CA GLY A 149 3.84 -3.32 -20.77
C GLY A 149 2.52 -2.60 -21.04
N ASN A 150 1.40 -3.31 -21.15
CA ASN A 150 0.07 -2.70 -21.14
C ASN A 150 -0.30 -2.30 -19.72
N LEU A 151 -0.81 -1.08 -19.56
CA LEU A 151 -1.34 -0.59 -18.30
C LEU A 151 -2.81 -0.98 -18.18
N TYR A 152 -3.17 -1.54 -17.04
CA TYR A 152 -4.55 -1.78 -16.64
C TYR A 152 -4.91 -0.85 -15.49
N GLY A 153 -6.14 -0.34 -15.50
CA GLY A 153 -6.71 0.44 -14.40
C GLY A 153 -8.10 -0.08 -14.07
N THR A 154 -8.40 -0.19 -12.78
CA THR A 154 -9.75 -0.46 -12.27
C THR A 154 -10.26 0.75 -11.52
N PHE A 155 -11.54 1.04 -11.66
CA PHE A 155 -12.14 2.28 -11.18
C PHE A 155 -13.47 1.99 -10.51
N LEU A 156 -13.62 2.37 -9.25
CA LEU A 156 -14.91 2.49 -8.60
C LEU A 156 -15.64 3.68 -9.21
N VAL A 157 -16.81 3.38 -9.76
CA VAL A 157 -17.70 4.37 -10.36
C VAL A 157 -18.93 4.47 -9.48
N ALA A 158 -18.99 5.55 -8.69
CA ALA A 158 -20.16 5.88 -7.89
C ALA A 158 -20.95 7.03 -8.57
N PRO A 159 -22.29 6.99 -8.51
CA PRO A 159 -23.10 8.18 -8.82
C PRO A 159 -22.74 9.31 -7.85
N GLY A 160 -22.97 10.57 -8.24
CA GLY A 160 -22.64 11.73 -7.39
C GLY A 160 -22.50 13.03 -8.18
N SER A 161 -22.22 14.13 -7.47
CA SER A 161 -21.90 15.42 -8.10
C SER A 161 -20.45 15.44 -8.61
N PRO A 162 -20.13 16.19 -9.68
CA PRO A 162 -18.78 16.27 -10.23
C PRO A 162 -17.70 16.55 -9.18
N GLY A 163 -16.70 15.67 -9.11
CA GLY A 163 -15.55 15.77 -8.23
C GLY A 163 -15.79 15.39 -6.77
N ASP A 164 -16.92 14.77 -6.41
CA ASP A 164 -17.17 14.39 -5.02
C ASP A 164 -16.07 13.45 -4.49
N CYS A 165 -15.65 12.43 -5.23
CA CYS A 165 -14.56 11.56 -4.77
C CYS A 165 -13.16 12.22 -4.78
N SER A 166 -12.97 13.33 -5.51
CA SER A 166 -11.64 13.93 -5.76
C SER A 166 -11.39 15.30 -5.12
N LYS A 167 -12.40 15.88 -4.47
CA LYS A 167 -12.29 17.20 -3.80
C LYS A 167 -11.92 17.04 -2.33
N LEU A 168 -11.17 18.02 -1.82
CA LEU A 168 -10.75 18.22 -0.42
C LEU A 168 -11.90 18.27 0.64
N ARG A 169 -13.16 18.08 0.25
CA ARG A 169 -14.33 18.26 1.15
C ARG A 169 -15.44 17.24 0.89
N SER A 170 -15.12 16.07 0.36
CA SER A 170 -16.15 15.07 0.11
C SER A 170 -16.83 14.65 1.40
N THR A 171 -18.15 14.83 1.46
CA THR A 171 -19.01 14.28 2.52
C THR A 171 -19.77 13.04 2.04
N VAL A 172 -19.34 12.43 0.94
CA VAL A 172 -20.04 11.25 0.40
C VAL A 172 -19.72 10.06 1.29
N GLU A 173 -20.73 9.58 1.99
CA GLU A 173 -20.68 8.24 2.58
C GLU A 173 -20.79 7.23 1.43
N GLU A 174 -19.84 6.30 1.36
CA GLU A 174 -19.64 5.32 0.26
C GLU A 174 -20.81 4.32 0.05
N ASP A 175 -21.91 4.45 0.80
CA ASP A 175 -23.09 3.59 0.73
C ASP A 175 -24.08 4.01 -0.40
N GLU A 176 -23.57 4.41 -1.57
CA GLU A 176 -24.44 4.85 -2.68
C GLU A 176 -24.91 3.67 -3.56
N LEU A 177 -26.19 3.33 -3.43
CA LEU A 177 -26.95 2.47 -4.34
C LEU A 177 -26.66 2.81 -5.81
N GLY A 178 -26.02 1.89 -6.54
CA GLY A 178 -25.75 2.01 -7.98
C GLY A 178 -24.28 2.12 -8.38
N ALA A 179 -23.34 2.03 -7.43
CA ALA A 179 -21.91 1.94 -7.75
C ALA A 179 -21.56 0.65 -8.52
N ALA A 180 -20.52 0.72 -9.36
CA ALA A 180 -19.98 -0.43 -10.09
C ALA A 180 -18.48 -0.24 -10.36
N ILE A 181 -17.74 -1.33 -10.54
CA ILE A 181 -16.34 -1.28 -10.94
C ILE A 181 -16.24 -1.41 -12.45
N TYR A 182 -15.44 -0.55 -13.08
CA TYR A 182 -15.08 -0.65 -14.48
C TYR A 182 -13.56 -0.74 -14.62
N SER A 183 -13.08 -1.67 -15.45
CA SER A 183 -11.66 -1.78 -15.77
C SER A 183 -11.41 -1.46 -17.24
N GLY A 184 -10.35 -0.69 -17.47
CA GLY A 184 -9.86 -0.32 -18.79
C GLY A 184 -8.39 -0.67 -18.93
N ALA A 185 -7.89 -0.62 -20.18
CA ALA A 185 -6.48 -0.83 -20.46
C ALA A 185 -5.98 0.09 -21.56
N THR A 186 -4.67 0.35 -21.56
CA THR A 186 -3.98 1.15 -22.57
C THR A 186 -2.55 0.69 -22.78
N ALA A 187 -2.04 0.81 -24.01
CA ALA A 187 -0.62 0.66 -24.31
C ALA A 187 0.14 2.00 -24.22
N ASP A 188 -0.56 3.13 -24.14
CA ASP A 188 0.01 4.45 -23.91
C ASP A 188 -0.78 5.20 -22.84
N PRO A 189 -0.26 5.27 -21.59
CA PRO A 189 -0.91 5.99 -20.51
C PRO A 189 -1.13 7.48 -20.79
N ALA A 190 -0.42 8.06 -21.76
CA ALA A 190 -0.52 9.48 -22.08
C ALA A 190 -1.55 9.81 -23.20
N ASP A 191 -2.07 8.82 -23.92
CA ASP A 191 -2.98 9.02 -25.04
C ASP A 191 -4.42 8.60 -24.68
N PRO A 192 -5.38 9.55 -24.58
CA PRO A 192 -6.77 9.23 -24.34
C PRO A 192 -7.40 8.28 -25.36
N ALA A 193 -6.94 8.30 -26.62
CA ALA A 193 -7.49 7.44 -27.65
C ALA A 193 -6.98 5.99 -27.54
N ALA A 194 -5.87 5.76 -26.82
CA ALA A 194 -5.29 4.44 -26.60
C ALA A 194 -6.07 3.63 -25.56
N TRP A 195 -6.75 4.30 -24.63
CA TRP A 195 -7.62 3.66 -23.65
C TRP A 195 -8.76 2.88 -24.30
N LYS A 196 -8.98 1.65 -23.83
CA LYS A 196 -10.06 0.76 -24.27
C LYS A 196 -10.85 0.25 -23.07
N TRP A 197 -12.17 0.21 -23.26
CA TRP A 197 -13.14 -0.38 -22.36
C TRP A 197 -13.77 -1.60 -23.03
N PHE A 198 -14.11 -2.63 -22.26
CA PHE A 198 -14.87 -3.75 -22.81
C PHE A 198 -16.32 -3.30 -23.05
N LEU A 199 -16.77 -3.40 -24.31
CA LEU A 199 -18.06 -2.89 -24.74
C LEU A 199 -19.07 -4.01 -24.96
N GLY A 200 -20.28 -3.81 -24.47
CA GLY A 200 -21.44 -4.65 -24.76
C GLY A 200 -22.23 -4.17 -25.97
N GLU A 201 -23.48 -4.64 -26.06
CA GLU A 201 -24.41 -4.21 -27.10
C GLU A 201 -24.64 -2.69 -27.04
N GLY A 202 -24.75 -2.04 -28.20
CA GLY A 202 -24.91 -0.59 -28.30
C GLY A 202 -23.65 0.23 -27.98
N GLY A 203 -22.51 -0.43 -27.70
CA GLY A 203 -21.23 0.24 -27.44
C GLY A 203 -21.09 0.80 -26.02
N THR A 204 -21.94 0.38 -25.09
CA THR A 204 -21.86 0.73 -23.67
C THR A 204 -20.80 -0.13 -22.97
N ALA A 205 -19.93 0.50 -22.18
CA ALA A 205 -18.95 -0.22 -21.37
C ALA A 205 -19.66 -1.18 -20.40
N GLN A 206 -19.15 -2.39 -20.26
CA GLN A 206 -19.65 -3.36 -19.29
C GLN A 206 -18.87 -3.21 -17.99
N PRO A 207 -19.54 -3.31 -16.83
CA PRO A 207 -18.84 -3.32 -15.56
C PRO A 207 -18.00 -4.61 -15.44
N SER A 208 -16.85 -4.49 -14.77
CA SER A 208 -15.99 -5.62 -14.42
C SER A 208 -16.60 -6.52 -13.36
N THR A 209 -17.55 -6.00 -12.61
CA THR A 209 -18.21 -6.68 -11.48
C THR A 209 -19.72 -6.48 -11.53
N PRO A 210 -20.52 -7.35 -10.90
CA PRO A 210 -21.93 -7.08 -10.66
C PRO A 210 -22.14 -5.77 -9.85
N PRO A 211 -23.28 -5.06 -10.03
CA PRO A 211 -23.60 -3.84 -9.30
C PRO A 211 -24.15 -4.18 -7.89
N THR A 212 -23.31 -4.74 -7.04
CA THR A 212 -23.63 -5.16 -5.67
C THR A 212 -23.01 -4.20 -4.64
N SER A 213 -23.09 -2.90 -4.89
CA SER A 213 -22.41 -1.85 -4.10
C SER A 213 -20.93 -2.15 -3.87
N PRO A 214 -20.14 -2.34 -4.95
CA PRO A 214 -18.75 -2.72 -4.79
C PRO A 214 -17.91 -1.58 -4.21
N ASP A 215 -16.84 -1.93 -3.48
CA ASP A 215 -15.93 -0.97 -2.87
C ASP A 215 -14.46 -1.45 -2.91
N GLN A 216 -13.52 -0.50 -2.85
CA GLN A 216 -12.06 -0.72 -2.78
C GLN A 216 -11.49 -1.74 -3.78
N PRO A 217 -11.69 -1.54 -5.10
CA PRO A 217 -11.11 -2.42 -6.11
C PRO A 217 -9.57 -2.41 -6.09
N TRP A 218 -9.00 -3.61 -6.00
CA TRP A 218 -7.56 -3.86 -5.97
C TRP A 218 -7.13 -4.72 -7.16
N LEU A 219 -6.52 -4.07 -8.14
CA LEU A 219 -6.06 -4.70 -9.38
C LEU A 219 -4.64 -5.26 -9.23
N ILE A 220 -4.45 -6.46 -9.75
CA ILE A 220 -3.13 -7.05 -10.01
C ILE A 220 -3.09 -7.66 -11.42
N ALA A 221 -1.96 -7.50 -12.10
CA ALA A 221 -1.64 -8.24 -13.31
C ALA A 221 -0.62 -9.33 -12.96
N ALA A 222 -0.87 -10.57 -13.38
CA ALA A 222 -0.03 -11.70 -12.99
C ALA A 222 -0.09 -12.85 -14.02
N PRO A 223 0.93 -13.73 -14.04
CA PRO A 223 0.88 -14.97 -14.82
C PRO A 223 -0.39 -15.77 -14.53
N ASP A 224 -1.02 -16.33 -15.57
CA ASP A 224 -2.14 -17.24 -15.38
C ASP A 224 -1.63 -18.57 -14.81
N ALA A 225 -2.14 -18.98 -13.64
CA ALA A 225 -1.80 -20.28 -13.05
C ALA A 225 -2.10 -21.47 -13.99
N GLY A 226 -3.06 -21.31 -14.92
CA GLY A 226 -3.38 -22.32 -15.94
C GLY A 226 -2.46 -22.30 -17.16
N ASP A 227 -1.80 -21.18 -17.43
CA ASP A 227 -0.89 -20.97 -18.56
C ASP A 227 0.10 -19.83 -18.26
N LEU A 228 1.25 -20.18 -17.68
CA LEU A 228 2.28 -19.20 -17.30
C LEU A 228 2.87 -18.43 -18.49
N ALA A 229 2.62 -18.85 -19.74
CA ALA A 229 3.00 -18.08 -20.92
C ALA A 229 2.10 -16.86 -21.16
N SER A 230 0.95 -16.79 -20.49
CA SER A 230 -0.02 -15.69 -20.55
C SER A 230 -0.19 -14.98 -19.21
N ASP A 231 -0.71 -13.76 -19.23
CA ASP A 231 -1.14 -13.02 -18.04
C ASP A 231 -2.66 -13.00 -17.91
N LYS A 232 -3.10 -12.84 -16.66
CA LYS A 232 -4.45 -12.50 -16.26
C LYS A 232 -4.47 -11.22 -15.43
N ILE A 233 -5.61 -10.56 -15.47
CA ILE A 233 -5.94 -9.42 -14.63
C ILE A 233 -6.94 -9.90 -13.58
N TYR A 234 -6.63 -9.61 -12.33
CA TYR A 234 -7.51 -9.89 -11.19
C TYR A 234 -7.91 -8.59 -10.53
N VAL A 235 -9.17 -8.47 -10.13
CA VAL A 235 -9.68 -7.36 -9.33
C VAL A 235 -10.31 -7.94 -8.09
N ALA A 236 -9.61 -7.81 -6.95
CA ALA A 236 -10.20 -8.09 -5.64
C ALA A 236 -11.03 -6.89 -5.19
N TYR A 237 -12.23 -7.11 -4.69
CA TYR A 237 -13.11 -6.03 -4.27
C TYR A 237 -14.10 -6.50 -3.21
N GLN A 238 -14.68 -5.54 -2.50
CA GLN A 238 -15.75 -5.79 -1.54
C GLN A 238 -17.08 -5.71 -2.27
N ALA A 239 -18.01 -6.60 -1.98
CA ALA A 239 -19.34 -6.63 -2.57
C ALA A 239 -20.41 -6.52 -1.47
N GLY A 240 -21.67 -6.81 -1.83
CA GLY A 240 -22.78 -6.84 -0.89
C GLY A 240 -22.67 -7.97 0.12
N GLU A 241 -23.80 -8.39 0.68
CA GLU A 241 -23.79 -9.40 1.75
C GLU A 241 -23.44 -10.80 1.24
N CYS A 242 -22.70 -11.54 2.06
CA CYS A 242 -22.53 -12.97 1.88
C CYS A 242 -23.88 -13.70 2.00
N GLU A 243 -24.04 -14.79 1.25
CA GLU A 243 -25.27 -15.58 1.30
C GLU A 243 -25.58 -16.04 2.73
N GLY A 244 -26.73 -15.61 3.26
CA GLY A 244 -27.22 -16.03 4.58
C GLY A 244 -26.60 -15.35 5.79
N VAL A 245 -25.77 -14.31 5.61
CA VAL A 245 -25.15 -13.55 6.71
C VAL A 245 -25.51 -12.06 6.60
N ASP A 246 -26.50 -11.63 7.38
CA ASP A 246 -26.96 -10.22 7.42
C ASP A 246 -25.82 -9.26 7.78
N ARG A 247 -25.69 -8.16 7.03
CA ARG A 247 -24.68 -7.10 7.20
C ARG A 247 -23.21 -7.56 7.10
N SER A 248 -22.98 -8.75 6.55
CA SER A 248 -21.64 -9.20 6.15
C SER A 248 -21.18 -8.49 4.90
N ILE A 249 -19.90 -8.65 4.56
CA ILE A 249 -19.33 -8.17 3.31
C ILE A 249 -18.76 -9.38 2.58
N ASP A 250 -19.22 -9.61 1.35
CA ASP A 250 -18.72 -10.64 0.44
C ASP A 250 -17.41 -10.16 -0.21
N LEU A 251 -16.37 -10.99 -0.13
CA LEU A 251 -15.05 -10.67 -0.66
C LEU A 251 -14.89 -11.43 -1.97
N ARG A 252 -14.88 -10.71 -3.09
CA ARG A 252 -14.91 -11.30 -4.43
C ARG A 252 -13.65 -10.98 -5.21
N VAL A 253 -13.30 -11.87 -6.12
CA VAL A 253 -12.21 -11.63 -7.09
C VAL A 253 -12.72 -11.90 -8.49
N ALA A 254 -12.79 -10.82 -9.28
CA ALA A 254 -13.06 -10.90 -10.71
C ALA A 254 -11.76 -11.19 -11.47
N ALA A 255 -11.83 -12.01 -12.53
CA ALA A 255 -10.66 -12.36 -13.33
C ALA A 255 -10.93 -12.29 -14.84
N ALA A 256 -9.95 -11.74 -15.56
CA ALA A 256 -9.95 -11.55 -17.01
C ALA A 256 -8.62 -12.02 -17.61
N ALA A 257 -8.64 -12.44 -18.88
CA ALA A 257 -7.39 -12.52 -19.64
C ALA A 257 -6.78 -11.12 -19.79
N ALA A 258 -5.45 -11.01 -19.79
CA ALA A 258 -4.75 -9.75 -20.05
C ALA A 258 -4.85 -9.35 -21.54
N THR A 259 -6.03 -8.90 -21.96
CA THR A 259 -6.31 -8.33 -23.28
C THR A 259 -6.56 -6.84 -23.18
N VAL A 260 -6.43 -6.10 -24.28
CA VAL A 260 -6.76 -4.67 -24.35
C VAL A 260 -7.97 -4.50 -25.27
N PRO A 261 -9.20 -4.31 -24.74
CA PRO A 261 -9.58 -4.18 -23.32
C PRO A 261 -9.73 -5.54 -22.58
N PRO A 262 -9.71 -5.55 -21.24
CA PRO A 262 -9.99 -6.75 -20.45
C PRO A 262 -11.50 -7.04 -20.38
N ASN A 263 -11.88 -8.31 -20.54
CA ASN A 263 -13.24 -8.80 -20.32
C ASN A 263 -13.22 -9.74 -19.10
N PHE A 264 -14.10 -9.53 -18.12
CA PHE A 264 -14.16 -10.27 -16.84
C PHE A 264 -15.30 -11.31 -16.86
N PRO A 265 -15.09 -12.52 -17.44
CA PRO A 265 -16.09 -13.57 -17.44
C PRO A 265 -16.15 -14.37 -16.13
N LEU A 266 -15.18 -14.18 -15.23
CA LEU A 266 -15.09 -14.85 -13.94
C LEU A 266 -15.22 -13.82 -12.83
N ASP A 267 -16.03 -14.14 -11.83
CA ASP A 267 -16.21 -13.37 -10.62
C ASP A 267 -16.64 -14.34 -9.50
N GLU A 268 -15.70 -14.64 -8.61
CA GLU A 268 -15.83 -15.74 -7.65
C GLU A 268 -15.69 -15.25 -6.21
N HIS A 269 -16.38 -15.96 -5.31
CA HIS A 269 -16.27 -15.76 -3.88
C HIS A 269 -14.88 -16.19 -3.40
N ALA A 270 -14.16 -15.27 -2.76
CA ALA A 270 -12.83 -15.50 -2.21
C ALA A 270 -12.80 -15.36 -0.68
N GLY A 271 -13.86 -14.84 -0.07
CA GLY A 271 -13.99 -14.74 1.37
C GLY A 271 -15.34 -14.17 1.80
N CYS A 272 -15.56 -14.14 3.11
CA CYS A 272 -16.70 -13.48 3.73
C CYS A 272 -16.25 -12.87 5.05
N SER A 273 -16.60 -11.60 5.29
CA SER A 273 -16.32 -10.88 6.53
C SER A 273 -17.61 -10.62 7.31
N ASN A 274 -17.56 -10.88 8.61
CA ASN A 274 -18.67 -10.62 9.53
C ASN A 274 -18.97 -9.11 9.63
N PRO A 275 -20.17 -8.74 10.11
CA PRO A 275 -20.52 -7.34 10.35
C PRO A 275 -19.50 -6.64 11.27
N GLY A 276 -19.01 -5.47 10.85
CA GLY A 276 -18.05 -4.70 11.63
C GLY A 276 -17.37 -3.59 10.80
N PRO A 277 -16.12 -3.21 11.13
CA PRO A 277 -15.36 -2.26 10.32
C PRO A 277 -15.17 -2.78 8.89
N ASN A 278 -14.89 -1.87 7.96
CA ASN A 278 -14.56 -2.24 6.58
C ASN A 278 -13.40 -3.26 6.61
N PRO A 279 -13.56 -4.45 5.99
CA PRO A 279 -12.64 -5.55 6.13
C PRO A 279 -11.31 -5.31 5.40
N GLY A 280 -11.27 -4.35 4.46
CA GLY A 280 -10.27 -4.27 3.40
C GLY A 280 -10.24 -5.53 2.53
N HIS A 281 -9.77 -5.38 1.29
CA HIS A 281 -9.54 -6.53 0.42
C HIS A 281 -8.33 -6.26 -0.45
N ARG A 282 -7.27 -7.04 -0.27
CA ARG A 282 -5.97 -6.87 -0.95
C ARG A 282 -5.56 -8.18 -1.60
N ALA A 283 -4.96 -8.11 -2.78
CA ALA A 283 -4.47 -9.28 -3.50
C ALA A 283 -3.01 -9.13 -3.94
N ALA A 284 -2.32 -10.27 -4.03
CA ALA A 284 -0.98 -10.40 -4.60
C ALA A 284 -0.83 -11.77 -5.29
N ALA A 285 0.09 -11.89 -6.24
CA ALA A 285 0.32 -13.13 -6.97
C ALA A 285 1.74 -13.63 -6.81
N ASP A 286 1.91 -14.96 -6.84
CA ASP A 286 3.19 -15.63 -6.98
C ASP A 286 3.61 -15.61 -8.46
N PRO A 287 4.65 -14.83 -8.84
CA PRO A 287 5.06 -14.72 -10.23
C PRO A 287 5.62 -16.02 -10.82
N ARG A 288 5.97 -17.01 -9.98
CA ARG A 288 6.53 -18.29 -10.44
C ARG A 288 5.45 -19.29 -10.83
N THR A 289 4.30 -19.23 -10.16
CA THR A 289 3.24 -20.23 -10.28
C THR A 289 1.91 -19.66 -10.76
N GLY A 290 1.77 -18.34 -10.84
CA GLY A 290 0.51 -17.67 -11.16
C GLY A 290 -0.55 -17.79 -10.05
N ALA A 291 -0.22 -18.41 -8.92
CA ALA A 291 -1.13 -18.52 -7.79
C ALA A 291 -1.45 -17.11 -7.26
N VAL A 292 -2.73 -16.83 -7.03
CA VAL A 292 -3.20 -15.55 -6.51
C VAL A 292 -3.64 -15.73 -5.08
N TYR A 293 -3.21 -14.83 -4.21
CA TYR A 293 -3.60 -14.75 -2.82
C TYR A 293 -4.47 -13.52 -2.61
N THR A 294 -5.46 -13.66 -1.74
CA THR A 294 -6.23 -12.53 -1.24
C THR A 294 -6.27 -12.49 0.28
N LEU A 295 -6.31 -11.29 0.85
CA LEU A 295 -6.29 -11.00 2.27
C LEU A 295 -7.42 -10.04 2.64
N TYR A 296 -8.08 -10.32 3.75
CA TYR A 296 -9.11 -9.46 4.34
C TYR A 296 -9.17 -9.64 5.87
N GLY A 297 -9.71 -8.65 6.56
CA GLY A 297 -10.03 -8.70 8.00
C GLY A 297 -11.44 -9.23 8.26
N ASN A 298 -11.59 -10.08 9.28
CA ASN A 298 -12.87 -10.63 9.72
C ASN A 298 -13.10 -10.32 11.20
N PRO A 299 -14.09 -9.47 11.54
CA PRO A 299 -14.50 -9.21 12.92
C PRO A 299 -14.99 -10.48 13.62
N ILE A 300 -14.49 -10.75 14.83
CA ILE A 300 -14.90 -11.93 15.61
C ILE A 300 -15.46 -11.62 17.00
N SER A 301 -14.95 -10.58 17.66
CA SER A 301 -15.36 -10.22 19.02
C SER A 301 -14.96 -8.79 19.35
N PRO A 302 -15.57 -8.16 20.36
CA PRO A 302 -14.94 -7.01 21.02
C PRO A 302 -13.58 -7.39 21.57
N CYS A 303 -12.65 -6.45 21.56
CA CYS A 303 -11.35 -6.62 22.19
C CYS A 303 -11.48 -6.88 23.70
N ALA A 304 -10.62 -7.76 24.21
CA ALA A 304 -10.51 -8.05 25.63
C ALA A 304 -9.59 -7.05 26.38
N THR A 305 -9.35 -5.88 25.79
CA THR A 305 -8.31 -4.92 26.14
C THR A 305 -8.97 -3.66 26.74
N PRO A 306 -8.95 -3.46 28.07
CA PRO A 306 -9.61 -2.32 28.72
C PRO A 306 -9.19 -0.95 28.18
N GLU A 307 -7.97 -0.85 27.63
CA GLU A 307 -7.33 0.34 27.11
C GLU A 307 -7.88 0.74 25.72
N LEU A 308 -8.53 -0.18 25.01
CA LEU A 308 -9.16 0.06 23.71
C LEU A 308 -10.68 -0.15 23.78
N LEU A 309 -11.36 0.79 24.45
CA LEU A 309 -12.83 0.79 24.51
C LEU A 309 -13.43 0.90 23.11
N GLY A 310 -14.22 -0.10 22.72
CA GLY A 310 -14.83 -0.16 21.39
C GLY A 310 -13.92 -0.77 20.30
N GLY A 311 -12.74 -1.28 20.69
CA GLY A 311 -11.89 -2.09 19.82
C GLY A 311 -12.56 -3.40 19.42
N ILE A 312 -12.20 -3.91 18.25
CA ILE A 312 -12.71 -5.15 17.68
C ILE A 312 -11.54 -6.06 17.36
N GLU A 313 -11.65 -7.32 17.77
CA GLU A 313 -10.69 -8.35 17.42
C GLU A 313 -10.97 -8.83 15.99
N LEU A 314 -9.92 -8.76 15.16
CA LEU A 314 -9.93 -9.16 13.76
C LEU A 314 -9.12 -10.44 13.57
N GLU A 315 -9.68 -11.39 12.85
CA GLU A 315 -8.91 -12.42 12.15
C GLU A 315 -8.47 -11.88 10.79
N TYR A 316 -7.19 -11.95 10.48
CA TYR A 316 -6.68 -11.72 9.13
C TYR A 316 -6.68 -13.04 8.37
N ARG A 317 -7.50 -13.12 7.32
CA ARG A 317 -7.78 -14.34 6.57
C ARG A 317 -7.12 -14.29 5.20
N LEU A 318 -6.27 -15.28 4.92
CA LEU A 318 -5.59 -15.45 3.64
C LEU A 318 -6.25 -16.58 2.85
N ASN A 319 -6.68 -16.29 1.62
CA ASN A 319 -7.19 -17.30 0.70
C ASN A 319 -6.33 -17.36 -0.58
N ARG A 320 -6.46 -18.43 -1.36
CA ARG A 320 -5.62 -18.68 -2.54
C ARG A 320 -6.42 -19.30 -3.68
N SER A 321 -6.16 -18.83 -4.88
CA SER A 321 -6.50 -19.50 -6.13
C SER A 321 -5.26 -20.03 -6.84
N THR A 322 -5.36 -21.23 -7.42
CA THR A 322 -4.30 -21.89 -8.21
C THR A 322 -4.78 -22.31 -9.61
N ASP A 323 -5.97 -21.86 -10.01
CA ASP A 323 -6.64 -22.25 -11.25
C ASP A 323 -7.13 -21.03 -12.06
N GLY A 324 -6.45 -19.92 -11.87
CA GLY A 324 -6.71 -18.66 -12.55
C GLY A 324 -7.99 -17.96 -12.07
N GLY A 325 -8.28 -18.04 -10.77
CA GLY A 325 -9.37 -17.35 -10.10
C GLY A 325 -10.70 -18.09 -10.05
N ARG A 326 -10.76 -19.39 -10.42
CA ARG A 326 -12.02 -20.16 -10.49
C ARG A 326 -12.42 -20.76 -9.16
N THR A 327 -11.44 -21.16 -8.34
CA THR A 327 -11.68 -21.66 -6.99
C THR A 327 -10.74 -20.99 -6.00
N TRP A 328 -11.25 -20.83 -4.78
CA TRP A 328 -10.55 -20.18 -3.67
C TRP A 328 -10.55 -21.09 -2.46
N THR A 329 -9.36 -21.59 -2.10
CA THR A 329 -9.15 -22.32 -0.85
C THR A 329 -7.68 -22.27 -0.45
N PHE A 330 -7.44 -22.15 0.85
CA PHE A 330 -6.10 -22.21 1.41
C PHE A 330 -6.15 -22.97 2.74
N GLY A 331 -5.24 -23.93 2.95
CA GLY A 331 -5.21 -24.76 4.16
C GLY A 331 -6.47 -25.60 4.39
N ASN A 332 -7.18 -26.01 3.33
CA ASN A 332 -8.50 -26.65 3.38
C ASN A 332 -9.59 -25.79 4.04
N GLN A 333 -9.42 -24.47 4.06
CA GLN A 333 -10.42 -23.51 4.50
C GLN A 333 -11.01 -22.81 3.28
N PRO A 334 -12.32 -22.95 2.99
CA PRO A 334 -12.95 -22.31 1.83
C PRO A 334 -13.09 -20.78 1.99
N LEU A 335 -13.18 -20.27 3.23
CA LEU A 335 -13.22 -18.84 3.55
C LEU A 335 -11.84 -18.31 4.00
N GLY A 336 -10.77 -18.89 3.46
CA GLY A 336 -9.39 -18.55 3.82
C GLY A 336 -8.94 -19.08 5.19
N THR A 337 -7.62 -19.26 5.31
CA THR A 337 -6.94 -19.63 6.55
C THR A 337 -6.70 -18.38 7.39
N VAL A 338 -6.97 -18.44 8.70
CA VAL A 338 -6.57 -17.38 9.64
C VAL A 338 -5.05 -17.41 9.77
N VAL A 339 -4.39 -16.33 9.37
CA VAL A 339 -2.91 -16.20 9.39
C VAL A 339 -2.43 -15.28 10.50
N ALA A 340 -3.30 -14.41 11.01
CA ALA A 340 -3.05 -13.59 12.18
C ALA A 340 -4.38 -13.25 12.86
N GLN A 341 -4.30 -12.86 14.13
CA GLN A 341 -5.42 -12.32 14.89
C GLN A 341 -4.89 -11.16 15.72
N ALA A 342 -5.61 -10.05 15.76
CA ALA A 342 -5.22 -8.89 16.54
C ALA A 342 -6.40 -8.03 16.95
N CYS A 343 -6.26 -7.35 18.07
CA CYS A 343 -7.11 -6.22 18.41
C CYS A 343 -6.87 -5.05 17.47
N SER A 344 -7.95 -4.40 17.07
CA SER A 344 -7.95 -3.32 16.10
C SER A 344 -8.84 -2.16 16.57
N ASP A 345 -8.33 -0.96 16.36
CA ASP A 345 -8.95 0.34 16.65
C ASP A 345 -9.79 0.88 15.48
N GLN A 346 -9.86 0.15 14.36
CA GLN A 346 -10.54 0.54 13.11
C GLN A 346 -12.06 0.76 13.22
N SER A 347 -12.63 0.74 14.42
CA SER A 347 -14.04 1.05 14.62
C SER A 347 -14.33 2.54 14.35
N ARG A 348 -15.59 2.86 14.03
CA ARG A 348 -16.01 4.10 13.33
C ARG A 348 -15.66 5.43 14.02
N ASP A 349 -15.20 5.41 15.27
CA ASP A 349 -15.00 6.62 16.10
C ASP A 349 -13.52 6.98 16.30
N TYR A 350 -12.58 6.23 15.73
CA TYR A 350 -11.14 6.51 15.81
C TYR A 350 -10.57 7.14 14.53
N SER A 351 -9.74 8.17 14.70
CA SER A 351 -9.01 8.83 13.60
C SER A 351 -7.51 8.87 13.90
N PHE A 352 -6.72 8.37 12.95
CA PHE A 352 -5.27 8.44 12.95
C PHE A 352 -4.80 9.90 12.83
N GLY A 353 -3.76 10.24 13.59
CA GLY A 353 -3.22 11.60 13.68
C GLY A 353 -3.09 12.16 15.10
N VAL A 354 -3.49 11.40 16.12
CA VAL A 354 -3.19 11.71 17.53
C VAL A 354 -2.25 10.68 18.14
N PRO A 355 -1.34 11.10 19.03
CA PRO A 355 -0.32 10.22 19.61
C PRO A 355 -0.83 9.30 20.74
N GLU A 356 -2.03 9.55 21.29
CA GLU A 356 -2.64 8.74 22.36
C GLU A 356 -3.85 7.95 21.83
N PRO A 357 -3.93 6.64 22.07
CA PRO A 357 -5.08 5.84 21.64
C PRO A 357 -6.34 6.14 22.43
N GLY A 358 -7.49 5.87 21.81
CA GLY A 358 -8.77 5.98 22.49
C GLY A 358 -9.22 7.42 22.76
N ASN A 359 -8.58 8.45 22.17
CA ASN A 359 -9.19 9.77 22.08
C ASN A 359 -10.18 9.79 20.90
N PRO A 360 -11.52 9.76 21.15
CA PRO A 360 -12.53 9.78 20.09
C PRO A 360 -12.62 11.13 19.36
N ALA A 361 -11.86 12.13 19.81
CA ALA A 361 -11.78 13.45 19.20
C ALA A 361 -10.35 13.75 18.75
N GLY A 362 -10.13 13.73 17.43
CA GLY A 362 -9.18 14.66 16.84
C GLY A 362 -7.96 14.08 16.15
N GLY A 363 -8.04 13.00 15.39
CA GLY A 363 -7.12 12.77 14.27
C GLY A 363 -7.63 13.45 12.99
N VAL A 364 -6.93 13.22 11.88
CA VAL A 364 -7.31 13.74 10.54
C VAL A 364 -7.55 12.63 9.51
N ASN A 365 -7.35 11.37 9.90
CA ASN A 365 -7.49 10.24 9.00
C ASN A 365 -8.28 9.06 9.61
N LEU A 366 -9.55 8.89 9.22
CA LEU A 366 -10.31 7.69 9.61
C LEU A 366 -9.78 6.47 8.83
N LEU A 367 -9.38 5.42 9.53
CA LEU A 367 -8.75 4.22 8.94
C LEU A 367 -9.80 3.18 8.50
N LYS A 368 -10.53 3.46 7.40
CA LYS A 368 -11.72 2.68 6.99
C LYS A 368 -11.49 1.78 5.76
N GLY A 369 -10.26 1.37 5.45
CA GLY A 369 -9.99 0.44 4.34
C GLY A 369 -9.13 -0.78 4.68
N GLY A 370 -9.12 -1.19 5.94
CA GLY A 370 -8.30 -2.32 6.40
C GLY A 370 -6.83 -1.93 6.64
N ILE A 371 -6.30 -2.21 7.83
CA ILE A 371 -4.87 -2.03 8.14
C ILE A 371 -4.14 -3.33 7.89
N HIS A 372 -3.95 -3.67 6.62
CA HIS A 372 -3.18 -4.84 6.21
C HIS A 372 -2.70 -4.75 4.76
N ALA A 373 -1.64 -5.50 4.47
CA ALA A 373 -1.11 -5.66 3.12
C ALA A 373 -0.45 -7.04 2.98
N LEU A 374 -0.34 -7.53 1.74
CA LEU A 374 0.35 -8.77 1.44
C LEU A 374 1.28 -8.64 0.23
N ALA A 375 2.34 -9.43 0.24
CA ALA A 375 3.23 -9.63 -0.90
C ALA A 375 3.73 -11.07 -0.93
N VAL A 376 4.09 -11.54 -2.13
CA VAL A 376 4.63 -12.88 -2.33
C VAL A 376 6.11 -12.79 -2.68
N ASP A 377 6.93 -13.60 -2.03
CA ASP A 377 8.35 -13.73 -2.34
C ASP A 377 8.53 -14.35 -3.73
N PRO A 378 9.16 -13.64 -4.69
CA PRO A 378 9.33 -14.14 -6.05
C PRO A 378 10.35 -15.29 -6.18
N GLN A 379 11.09 -15.64 -5.13
CA GLN A 379 12.03 -16.78 -5.13
C GLN A 379 11.36 -18.08 -4.67
N GLU A 380 10.67 -18.02 -3.53
CA GLU A 380 10.16 -19.21 -2.84
C GLU A 380 8.64 -19.28 -2.73
N GLY A 381 7.92 -18.18 -2.98
CA GLY A 381 6.46 -18.10 -2.88
C GLY A 381 5.93 -18.02 -1.46
N ALA A 382 6.78 -17.68 -0.50
CA ALA A 382 6.34 -17.33 0.84
C ALA A 382 5.46 -16.07 0.75
N VAL A 383 4.37 -16.04 1.50
CA VAL A 383 3.49 -14.87 1.59
C VAL A 383 3.82 -14.10 2.85
N TYR A 384 4.10 -12.82 2.69
CA TYR A 384 4.26 -11.89 3.80
C TYR A 384 2.95 -11.15 4.00
N VAL A 385 2.41 -11.22 5.22
CA VAL A 385 1.17 -10.53 5.60
C VAL A 385 1.50 -9.54 6.71
N VAL A 386 1.40 -8.25 6.38
CA VAL A 386 1.51 -7.15 7.34
C VAL A 386 0.11 -6.77 7.80
N TYR A 387 -0.06 -6.51 9.09
CA TYR A 387 -1.36 -6.22 9.68
C TYR A 387 -1.25 -5.31 10.91
N GLY A 388 -2.31 -4.54 11.16
CA GLY A 388 -2.47 -3.68 12.31
C GLY A 388 -2.77 -4.46 13.58
N VAL A 389 -2.18 -4.02 14.68
CA VAL A 389 -2.41 -4.55 16.01
C VAL A 389 -2.39 -3.40 17.02
N PHE A 390 -3.40 -3.34 17.86
CA PHE A 390 -3.32 -2.58 19.09
C PHE A 390 -2.43 -3.35 20.08
N ASP A 391 -1.31 -2.74 20.47
CA ASP A 391 -0.39 -3.30 21.46
C ASP A 391 -0.79 -2.81 22.86
N ASP A 392 -1.31 -3.72 23.69
CA ASP A 392 -1.79 -3.42 25.04
C ASP A 392 -0.69 -2.91 25.97
N ASP A 393 0.51 -3.48 25.85
CA ASP A 393 1.63 -3.10 26.73
C ASP A 393 2.14 -1.69 26.41
N ALA A 394 2.14 -1.34 25.12
CA ALA A 394 2.58 -0.03 24.65
C ALA A 394 1.45 1.01 24.59
N GLU A 395 0.19 0.57 24.77
CA GLU A 395 -1.04 1.34 24.54
C GLU A 395 -0.94 2.14 23.23
N ARG A 396 -0.82 1.44 22.09
CA ARG A 396 -0.75 2.06 20.74
C ARG A 396 -0.93 1.08 19.60
N ASP A 397 -1.41 1.60 18.47
CA ASP A 397 -1.46 0.88 17.20
C ASP A 397 -0.06 0.69 16.62
N GLN A 398 0.22 -0.55 16.23
CA GLN A 398 1.48 -1.01 15.69
C GLN A 398 1.23 -1.92 14.49
N LEU A 399 2.30 -2.22 13.76
CA LEU A 399 2.27 -3.14 12.62
C LEU A 399 3.10 -4.38 12.93
N LYS A 400 2.49 -5.56 12.73
CA LYS A 400 3.18 -6.84 12.77
C LYS A 400 3.16 -7.50 11.40
N ILE A 401 4.09 -8.42 11.19
CA ILE A 401 4.18 -9.24 9.98
C ILE A 401 4.24 -10.72 10.35
N VAL A 402 3.55 -11.56 9.57
CA VAL A 402 3.74 -13.00 9.57
C VAL A 402 4.23 -13.46 8.21
N ARG A 403 5.12 -14.45 8.21
CA ARG A 403 5.53 -15.17 7.00
C ARG A 403 4.77 -16.48 6.93
N VAL A 404 4.08 -16.70 5.81
CA VAL A 404 3.27 -17.88 5.55
C VAL A 404 3.91 -18.68 4.43
N THR A 405 4.07 -19.99 4.63
CA THR A 405 4.57 -20.92 3.60
C THR A 405 3.59 -22.06 3.39
N SER A 406 3.66 -22.70 2.23
CA SER A 406 2.84 -23.89 1.96
C SER A 406 3.58 -24.90 1.09
N ASP A 407 3.37 -26.18 1.34
CA ASP A 407 4.03 -27.31 0.67
C ASP A 407 3.07 -28.18 -0.17
N GLY A 408 2.09 -27.56 -0.82
CA GLY A 408 1.09 -28.28 -1.63
C GLY A 408 -0.13 -28.76 -0.85
N GLY A 409 -0.36 -28.24 0.35
CA GLY A 409 -1.62 -28.42 1.08
C GLY A 409 -1.54 -28.01 2.55
N ASN A 410 -0.39 -28.22 3.21
CA ASN A 410 -0.18 -27.74 4.57
C ASN A 410 0.25 -26.27 4.52
N VAL A 411 -0.30 -25.50 5.45
CA VAL A 411 0.03 -24.09 5.63
C VAL A 411 0.83 -23.98 6.92
N GLU A 412 2.03 -23.44 6.82
CA GLU A 412 2.86 -23.09 7.97
C GLU A 412 2.83 -21.58 8.15
N ILE A 413 2.37 -21.14 9.33
CA ILE A 413 2.29 -19.73 9.72
C ILE A 413 3.43 -19.48 10.71
N GLY A 414 4.36 -18.60 10.32
CA GLY A 414 5.45 -18.17 11.18
C GLY A 414 4.96 -17.33 12.37
N GLY A 415 5.82 -17.19 13.39
CA GLY A 415 5.53 -16.29 14.51
C GLY A 415 5.44 -14.83 14.06
N PRO A 416 4.57 -14.01 14.68
CA PRO A 416 4.44 -12.61 14.34
C PRO A 416 5.67 -11.82 14.78
N VAL A 417 6.10 -10.90 13.93
CA VAL A 417 7.27 -10.02 14.14
C VAL A 417 6.81 -8.57 14.09
N LEU A 418 7.28 -7.75 15.01
CA LEU A 418 7.01 -6.31 15.02
C LEU A 418 7.76 -5.63 13.87
N VAL A 419 7.04 -4.81 13.09
CA VAL A 419 7.59 -4.05 11.95
C VAL A 419 7.80 -2.59 12.31
N SER A 420 6.76 -1.93 12.85
CA SER A 420 6.86 -0.56 13.33
C SER A 420 7.86 -0.49 14.48
N ASN A 421 8.63 0.60 14.57
CA ASN A 421 9.60 0.71 15.66
C ASN A 421 8.82 0.84 16.99
N PRO A 422 9.14 0.05 18.04
CA PRO A 422 8.43 0.15 19.32
C PRO A 422 8.63 1.50 20.04
N ALA A 423 9.61 2.31 19.62
CA ALA A 423 9.76 3.70 20.05
C ALA A 423 8.89 4.68 19.25
N ASP A 424 8.33 4.26 18.10
CA ASP A 424 7.43 5.09 17.32
C ASP A 424 6.11 5.29 18.06
N ARG A 425 5.38 6.32 17.60
CA ARG A 425 3.98 6.52 17.97
C ARG A 425 3.10 5.52 17.23
N GLN A 426 1.80 5.79 17.14
CA GLN A 426 0.89 4.91 16.41
C GLN A 426 1.30 4.75 14.96
N ALA A 427 1.14 3.55 14.41
CA ALA A 427 1.51 3.21 13.03
C ALA A 427 0.31 2.65 12.23
N ALA A 428 0.20 3.05 10.96
CA ALA A 428 -0.91 2.64 10.10
C ALA A 428 -0.50 2.63 8.60
N LEU A 429 -1.49 2.36 7.74
CA LEU A 429 -1.38 2.40 6.27
C LEU A 429 -0.22 1.54 5.70
N PRO A 430 -0.12 0.25 6.07
CA PRO A 430 0.97 -0.59 5.58
C PRO A 430 0.85 -0.86 4.07
N ALA A 431 1.99 -0.90 3.38
CA ALA A 431 2.15 -1.53 2.08
C ALA A 431 3.43 -2.37 2.08
N VAL A 432 3.39 -3.57 1.50
CA VAL A 432 4.53 -4.51 1.52
C VAL A 432 4.90 -4.94 0.10
N ALA A 433 6.19 -5.10 -0.15
CA ALA A 433 6.71 -5.67 -1.39
C ALA A 433 7.94 -6.54 -1.10
N VAL A 434 8.21 -7.50 -1.97
CA VAL A 434 9.42 -8.34 -1.92
C VAL A 434 10.20 -8.16 -3.22
N THR A 435 11.47 -7.85 -3.08
CA THR A 435 12.40 -7.72 -4.22
C THR A 435 12.83 -9.08 -4.76
N GLU A 436 13.42 -9.07 -5.95
CA GLU A 436 13.91 -10.29 -6.61
C GLU A 436 14.96 -11.03 -5.76
N ASN A 437 15.74 -10.33 -4.92
CA ASN A 437 16.70 -10.94 -4.00
C ASN A 437 16.09 -11.40 -2.65
N GLY A 438 14.76 -11.33 -2.47
CA GLY A 438 14.07 -11.76 -1.26
C GLY A 438 14.08 -10.72 -0.11
N THR A 439 14.58 -9.51 -0.35
CA THR A 439 14.47 -8.43 0.64
C THR A 439 13.01 -7.99 0.74
N VAL A 440 12.47 -7.98 1.95
CA VAL A 440 11.12 -7.53 2.28
C VAL A 440 11.16 -6.06 2.66
N GLY A 441 10.29 -5.25 2.05
CA GLY A 441 10.11 -3.84 2.38
C GLY A 441 8.69 -3.59 2.83
N VAL A 442 8.51 -2.82 3.90
CA VAL A 442 7.21 -2.37 4.41
C VAL A 442 7.21 -0.85 4.50
N LEU A 443 6.37 -0.21 3.67
CA LEU A 443 6.03 1.20 3.75
C LEU A 443 4.91 1.37 4.77
N TYR A 444 5.02 2.34 5.67
CA TYR A 444 3.98 2.66 6.64
C TYR A 444 4.11 4.10 7.12
N ASP A 445 3.06 4.60 7.78
CA ASP A 445 3.03 5.95 8.34
C ASP A 445 2.92 5.90 9.86
N THR A 446 3.50 6.88 10.56
CA THR A 446 3.33 7.10 12.00
C THR A 446 2.65 8.42 12.30
N ALA A 447 1.89 8.49 13.39
CA ALA A 447 1.32 9.74 13.93
C ALA A 447 2.18 10.28 15.07
N ASP A 448 3.11 11.18 14.77
CA ASP A 448 4.21 11.57 15.65
C ASP A 448 3.84 12.53 16.78
N GLY A 449 2.65 13.13 16.71
CA GLY A 449 2.15 14.08 17.69
C GLY A 449 1.37 15.23 17.08
N LEU A 450 1.08 16.22 17.92
CA LEU A 450 0.44 17.48 17.54
C LEU A 450 1.42 18.63 17.71
N VAL A 451 1.29 19.66 16.88
CA VAL A 451 1.95 20.94 17.12
C VAL A 451 1.15 21.74 18.16
N ASP A 452 1.74 21.91 19.35
CA ASP A 452 1.11 22.41 20.61
C ASP A 452 0.11 23.57 20.45
N ASP A 453 0.45 24.64 19.73
CA ASP A 453 -0.40 25.85 19.67
C ASP A 453 -1.53 25.77 18.62
N SER A 454 -1.58 24.69 17.82
CA SER A 454 -2.42 24.63 16.62
C SER A 454 -3.19 23.32 16.42
N ASP A 455 -2.98 22.33 17.29
CA ASP A 455 -3.57 21.00 17.17
C ASP A 455 -3.41 20.44 15.75
N VAL A 456 -2.22 20.59 15.15
CA VAL A 456 -1.93 20.08 13.80
C VAL A 456 -1.17 18.76 13.92
N PRO A 457 -1.71 17.65 13.41
CA PRO A 457 -1.02 16.38 13.39
C PRO A 457 0.29 16.43 12.60
N THR A 458 1.30 15.76 13.12
CA THR A 458 2.57 15.51 12.45
C THR A 458 2.71 14.02 12.18
N PHE A 459 3.28 13.68 11.03
CA PHE A 459 3.42 12.32 10.55
C PHE A 459 4.83 12.06 10.04
N SER A 460 5.18 10.79 9.99
CA SER A 460 6.35 10.31 9.26
C SER A 460 5.95 9.16 8.35
N ALA A 461 6.46 9.17 7.11
CA ALA A 461 6.43 8.01 6.24
C ALA A 461 7.75 7.24 6.37
N HIS A 462 7.66 5.93 6.53
CA HIS A 462 8.79 5.05 6.84
C HIS A 462 8.96 3.97 5.77
N LEU A 463 10.18 3.45 5.64
CA LEU A 463 10.42 2.14 5.03
C LEU A 463 11.16 1.25 6.03
N ALA A 464 10.49 0.20 6.49
CA ALA A 464 11.14 -0.90 7.21
C ALA A 464 11.61 -1.96 6.22
N VAL A 465 12.86 -2.43 6.37
CA VAL A 465 13.49 -3.41 5.48
C VAL A 465 14.02 -4.61 6.25
N SER A 466 13.67 -5.81 5.79
CA SER A 466 14.19 -7.08 6.29
C SER A 466 14.95 -7.84 5.20
N ARG A 467 16.12 -8.37 5.57
CA ARG A 467 16.97 -9.23 4.71
C ARG A 467 17.03 -10.69 5.20
N ASP A 468 16.25 -11.02 6.21
CA ASP A 468 16.27 -12.31 6.89
C ASP A 468 14.88 -12.95 6.94
N GLN A 469 14.13 -12.76 5.85
CA GLN A 469 12.79 -13.29 5.64
C GLN A 469 11.76 -12.77 6.65
N GLY A 470 11.83 -11.48 6.99
CA GLY A 470 10.87 -10.83 7.88
C GLY A 470 11.10 -11.10 9.37
N LYS A 471 12.29 -11.57 9.78
CA LYS A 471 12.60 -11.88 11.18
C LYS A 471 13.09 -10.66 11.95
N THR A 472 13.85 -9.79 11.29
CA THR A 472 14.31 -8.50 11.83
C THR A 472 14.16 -7.40 10.79
N PHE A 473 13.89 -6.18 11.27
CA PHE A 473 13.73 -5.00 10.44
C PHE A 473 14.71 -3.90 10.85
N SER A 474 15.30 -3.26 9.85
CA SER A 474 15.87 -1.92 9.99
C SER A 474 14.82 -0.93 9.49
N ASP A 475 14.68 0.22 10.16
CA ASP A 475 13.72 1.26 9.76
C ASP A 475 14.45 2.55 9.36
N ALA A 476 13.83 3.29 8.43
CA ALA A 476 14.22 4.67 8.16
C ALA A 476 13.03 5.52 7.71
N VAL A 477 13.01 6.75 8.24
CA VAL A 477 12.08 7.79 7.82
C VAL A 477 12.43 8.26 6.41
N ILE A 478 11.43 8.28 5.53
CA ILE A 478 11.48 8.85 4.18
C ILE A 478 11.21 10.35 4.23
N LEU A 479 10.16 10.76 4.95
CA LEU A 479 9.71 12.14 5.07
C LEU A 479 8.97 12.35 6.39
N HIS A 480 9.33 13.41 7.12
CA HIS A 480 8.48 14.01 8.16
C HIS A 480 7.58 15.07 7.51
N PHE A 481 6.29 15.07 7.83
CA PHE A 481 5.35 16.04 7.28
C PHE A 481 4.23 16.37 8.26
N ARG A 482 3.57 17.50 8.06
CA ARG A 482 2.46 17.97 8.89
C ARG A 482 1.16 17.88 8.12
N SER A 483 0.06 17.67 8.82
CA SER A 483 -1.27 17.83 8.26
C SER A 483 -1.47 19.26 7.73
N PRO A 484 -2.11 19.48 6.58
CA PRO A 484 -2.50 20.81 6.13
C PRO A 484 -3.68 21.40 6.94
N VAL A 485 -4.32 20.60 7.79
CA VAL A 485 -5.49 20.95 8.59
C VAL A 485 -5.36 20.52 10.05
N PRO A 486 -6.02 21.20 11.01
CA PRO A 486 -6.01 20.79 12.40
C PRO A 486 -6.83 19.52 12.65
N SER A 487 -6.62 18.98 13.84
CA SER A 487 -7.03 17.67 14.30
C SER A 487 -8.53 17.62 14.67
N ASP A 488 -9.40 17.80 13.68
CA ASP A 488 -10.88 17.74 13.73
C ASP A 488 -11.54 18.28 12.45
N ALA A 489 -10.77 18.91 11.56
CA ALA A 489 -11.29 19.68 10.43
C ALA A 489 -11.65 18.86 9.18
N GLU A 490 -11.03 17.69 8.98
CA GLU A 490 -11.26 16.83 7.81
C GLU A 490 -11.12 15.36 8.17
N ALA A 491 -12.01 14.51 7.63
CA ALA A 491 -11.95 13.08 7.80
C ALA A 491 -11.30 12.44 6.57
N ARG A 492 -10.14 11.78 6.74
CA ARG A 492 -9.41 10.98 5.74
C ARG A 492 -8.43 11.75 4.82
N ILE A 493 -7.62 12.67 5.33
CA ILE A 493 -6.68 13.42 4.46
C ILE A 493 -5.60 12.56 3.77
N LEU A 494 -5.20 11.44 4.38
CA LEU A 494 -4.22 10.49 3.81
C LEU A 494 -4.93 9.40 3.01
N GLY A 495 -6.16 9.09 3.45
CA GLY A 495 -7.03 8.06 2.91
C GLY A 495 -6.78 6.67 3.47
N ASP A 496 -7.26 5.66 2.75
CA ASP A 496 -7.38 4.29 3.25
C ASP A 496 -6.22 3.35 2.86
N TYR A 497 -5.43 3.70 1.84
CA TYR A 497 -4.29 2.89 1.41
C TYR A 497 -3.18 3.71 0.75
N GLN A 498 -2.02 3.08 0.68
CA GLN A 498 -0.86 3.49 -0.09
C GLN A 498 -0.20 2.26 -0.72
N GLN A 499 0.76 2.44 -1.63
CA GLN A 499 1.33 1.30 -2.36
C GLN A 499 2.85 1.31 -2.43
N LEU A 500 3.38 0.09 -2.33
CA LEU A 500 4.78 -0.26 -2.51
C LEU A 500 4.86 -1.41 -3.53
N LYS A 501 5.74 -1.27 -4.51
CA LYS A 501 6.04 -2.28 -5.53
C LYS A 501 7.55 -2.50 -5.59
N ALA A 502 7.95 -3.67 -6.08
CA ALA A 502 9.35 -3.98 -6.32
C ALA A 502 9.57 -4.38 -7.78
N VAL A 503 10.63 -3.85 -8.40
CA VAL A 503 11.11 -4.30 -9.72
C VAL A 503 12.60 -4.55 -9.60
N GLY A 504 13.02 -5.80 -9.80
CA GLY A 504 14.36 -6.26 -9.44
C GLY A 504 14.62 -6.04 -7.95
N ASN A 505 15.73 -5.36 -7.64
CA ASN A 505 16.12 -5.02 -6.26
C ASN A 505 15.81 -3.56 -5.88
N THR A 506 14.86 -2.94 -6.58
CA THR A 506 14.44 -1.55 -6.31
C THR A 506 13.01 -1.53 -5.83
N PHE A 507 12.80 -0.92 -4.66
CA PHE A 507 11.48 -0.54 -4.18
C PHE A 507 11.04 0.78 -4.81
N TYR A 508 9.77 0.84 -5.19
CA TYR A 508 9.07 2.02 -5.68
C TYR A 508 7.81 2.18 -4.84
N GLY A 509 7.67 3.31 -4.16
CA GLY A 509 6.51 3.55 -3.32
C GLY A 509 5.93 4.94 -3.53
N VAL A 510 4.69 5.08 -3.13
CA VAL A 510 3.99 6.35 -3.07
C VAL A 510 3.15 6.39 -1.80
N PHE A 511 3.13 7.54 -1.14
CA PHE A 511 2.34 7.81 0.06
C PHE A 511 1.72 9.20 -0.01
N SER A 512 0.68 9.43 0.78
CA SER A 512 0.08 10.74 0.96
C SER A 512 0.97 11.57 1.88
N GLY A 513 1.52 12.69 1.41
CA GLY A 513 2.38 13.54 2.23
C GLY A 513 2.19 15.01 1.93
N ASN A 514 2.53 15.88 2.87
CA ASN A 514 2.39 17.31 2.64
C ASN A 514 3.52 17.84 1.76
N GLY A 515 3.16 18.30 0.56
CA GLY A 515 4.12 18.79 -0.43
C GLY A 515 4.94 19.99 0.06
N HIS A 516 4.45 20.75 1.04
CA HIS A 516 5.17 21.89 1.62
C HIS A 516 6.41 21.48 2.42
N ASP A 517 6.39 20.32 3.08
CA ASP A 517 7.43 19.90 4.02
C ASP A 517 8.60 19.16 3.34
N LEU A 518 8.58 19.02 2.01
CA LEU A 518 9.75 18.55 1.27
C LEU A 518 10.93 19.55 1.31
N PRO A 519 12.17 19.10 1.05
CA PRO A 519 13.30 20.01 0.89
C PRO A 519 13.19 20.90 -0.36
N VAL A 520 13.56 22.17 -0.22
CA VAL A 520 13.75 23.09 -1.35
C VAL A 520 14.76 22.50 -2.35
N PRO A 521 14.53 22.56 -3.67
CA PRO A 521 13.45 23.24 -4.38
C PRO A 521 12.25 22.33 -4.76
N PHE A 522 12.06 21.20 -4.09
CA PHE A 522 11.06 20.19 -4.44
C PHE A 522 9.76 20.32 -3.63
N ASN A 523 9.56 21.45 -2.95
CA ASN A 523 8.45 21.66 -2.04
C ASN A 523 7.41 22.63 -2.59
N ARG A 524 6.17 22.50 -2.12
CA ARG A 524 5.12 23.49 -2.37
C ARG A 524 5.35 24.76 -1.58
N ARG A 525 4.67 25.82 -2.02
CA ARG A 525 4.57 27.09 -1.28
C ARG A 525 3.40 27.13 -0.30
N THR A 526 2.50 26.16 -0.39
CA THR A 526 1.25 26.05 0.37
C THR A 526 1.12 24.65 0.92
N GLU A 527 0.55 24.52 2.12
CA GLU A 527 0.23 23.23 2.73
C GLU A 527 -0.83 22.51 1.88
N ALA A 528 -0.54 21.30 1.43
CA ALA A 528 -1.46 20.44 0.68
C ALA A 528 -0.95 19.00 0.69
N ILE A 529 -1.86 18.03 0.81
CA ILE A 529 -1.54 16.62 0.58
C ILE A 529 -1.27 16.39 -0.90
N ASP A 530 -0.18 15.70 -1.20
CA ASP A 530 0.24 15.28 -2.52
C ASP A 530 0.68 13.82 -2.51
N PRO A 531 0.66 13.14 -3.68
CA PRO A 531 1.32 11.85 -3.83
C PRO A 531 2.83 12.11 -3.78
N ILE A 532 3.50 11.60 -2.74
CA ILE A 532 4.95 11.68 -2.60
C ILE A 532 5.55 10.37 -3.11
N PHE A 533 6.26 10.46 -4.23
CA PHE A 533 6.97 9.33 -4.81
C PHE A 533 8.31 9.13 -4.11
N PHE A 534 8.66 7.87 -3.83
CA PHE A 534 10.03 7.50 -3.55
C PHE A 534 10.46 6.23 -4.30
N LYS A 535 11.78 6.10 -4.46
CA LYS A 535 12.39 4.80 -4.79
C LYS A 535 13.71 4.62 -4.06
N THR A 536 14.06 3.36 -3.82
CA THR A 536 15.35 3.01 -3.24
C THR A 536 15.80 1.63 -3.69
N THR A 537 17.10 1.48 -3.94
CA THR A 537 17.68 0.20 -4.35
C THR A 537 18.34 -0.45 -3.15
N VAL A 538 17.88 -1.63 -2.80
CA VAL A 538 18.49 -2.47 -1.78
C VAL A 538 19.55 -3.34 -2.43
N ARG A 539 20.74 -3.39 -1.82
CA ARG A 539 21.82 -4.29 -2.21
C ARG A 539 21.92 -5.43 -1.22
#